data_AF-A0AA36PHR7-F1
#
_entry.id   AF-A0AA36PHR7-F1
#
_cell.length_a   1.000
_cell.length_b   1.000
_cell.length_c   1.000
_cell.angle_alpha   90.00
_cell.angle_beta   90.00
_cell.angle_gamma   90.00
#
_symmetry.space_group_name_H-M   'P 1'
#
loop_
_entity.id
_entity.type
_entity.pdbx_description
1 polymer ?
#
loop_
_entity_poly.entity_id
_entity_poly.type
_entity_poly.pdbx_seq_one_letter_code
_entity_poly.pdbx_strand_id
1 'polypeptide(L)' 'MMQNMTNSRSDLERYFRQTDKQCTAQTPWFTRWLYIPVDERMKILDDLLQPYPARPQEKR' A
#
# COMPACT_ATOMS: atom_id res chain seq x y z
N MET A 1 4.19 -19.91 2.67
CA MET A 1 3.70 -18.84 1.77
C MET A 1 3.33 -17.57 2.54
N MET A 2 2.41 -17.62 3.53
CA MET A 2 2.03 -16.43 4.31
C MET A 2 3.19 -15.73 5.05
N GLN A 3 4.12 -16.47 5.67
CA GLN A 3 5.25 -15.86 6.40
C GLN A 3 6.16 -14.99 5.52
N ASN A 4 6.37 -15.37 4.26
CA ASN A 4 7.17 -14.57 3.33
C ASN A 4 6.46 -13.25 2.99
N MET A 5 5.13 -13.26 2.87
CA MET A 5 4.36 -12.06 2.57
C MET A 5 4.33 -11.08 3.75
N THR A 6 4.26 -11.58 4.99
CA THR A 6 4.33 -10.73 6.19
C THR A 6 5.70 -10.07 6.37
N ASN A 7 6.77 -10.81 6.06
CA ASN A 7 8.13 -10.27 6.05
C ASN A 7 8.31 -9.22 4.94
N SER A 8 7.86 -9.52 3.71
CA SER A 8 7.87 -8.57 2.59
C SER A 8 7.05 -7.30 2.88
N ARG A 9 5.92 -7.42 3.59
CA ARG A 9 5.13 -6.26 4.04
C ARG A 9 5.93 -5.36 4.98
N SER A 10 6.62 -5.97 5.95
CA SER A 10 7.41 -5.23 6.95
C SER A 10 8.61 -4.53 6.30
N ASP A 11 9.26 -5.18 5.34
CA ASP A 11 10.34 -4.58 4.56
C ASP A 11 9.85 -3.43 3.67
N LEU A 12 8.67 -3.58 3.06
CA LEU A 12 8.03 -2.52 2.27
C LEU A 12 7.65 -1.32 3.14
N GLU A 13 7.08 -1.54 4.32
CA GLU A 13 6.77 -0.45 5.25
C GLU A 13 8.03 0.32 5.64
N ARG A 14 9.11 -0.41 5.97
CA ARG A 14 10.40 0.19 6.32
C ARG A 14 10.96 0.99 5.15
N TYR A 15 10.91 0.45 3.94
CA TYR A 15 11.34 1.15 2.73
C TYR A 15 10.50 2.41 2.47
N PHE A 16 9.18 2.34 2.63
CA PHE A 16 8.31 3.50 2.45
C PHE A 16 8.58 4.57 3.50
N ARG A 17 8.74 4.23 4.79
CA ARG A 17 9.10 5.22 5.82
C ARG A 17 10.46 5.85 5.57
N GLN A 18 11.42 5.08 5.06
CA GLN A 18 12.76 5.58 4.77
C GLN A 18 12.80 6.47 3.51
N THR A 19 11.95 6.17 2.52
CA THR A 19 11.86 6.91 1.26
C THR A 19 10.73 7.93 1.24
N ASP A 20 9.97 8.05 2.33
CA ASP A 20 8.94 9.07 2.51
C ASP A 20 9.61 10.43 2.53
N LYS A 21 9.69 11.04 1.35
CA LYS A 21 9.99 12.46 1.24
C LYS A 21 8.79 13.17 1.83
N GLN A 22 8.94 13.63 3.07
CA GLN A 22 7.94 14.47 3.72
C GLN A 22 7.45 15.48 2.70
N CYS A 23 6.14 15.48 2.46
CA CYS A 23 5.51 16.43 1.55
C CYS A 23 5.62 17.82 2.20
N THR A 24 6.77 18.47 2.03
CA THR A 24 7.07 19.79 2.59
C THR A 24 6.32 20.87 1.81
N ALA A 25 6.24 22.07 2.38
CA ALA A 25 5.60 23.23 1.72
C ALA A 25 6.20 23.59 0.35
N GLN A 26 7.41 23.11 0.01
CA GLN A 26 8.05 23.30 -1.30
C GLN A 26 7.66 22.27 -2.35
N THR A 27 6.88 21.25 -1.97
CA THR A 27 6.47 20.18 -2.88
C THR A 27 5.45 20.72 -3.87
N PRO A 28 5.63 20.51 -5.20
CA PRO A 28 4.69 20.99 -6.21
C PRO A 28 3.26 20.51 -5.92
N TRP A 29 2.26 21.34 -6.25
CA TRP A 29 0.85 21.06 -5.95
C TRP A 29 0.37 19.70 -6.49
N PHE A 30 0.83 19.31 -7.68
CA PHE A 30 0.47 18.03 -8.29
C PHE A 30 1.11 16.85 -7.55
N THR A 31 2.34 17.01 -7.03
CA THR A 31 3.01 16.00 -6.21
C THR A 31 2.34 15.87 -4.85
N ARG A 32 1.78 16.96 -4.31
CA ARG A 32 0.98 16.96 -3.08
C ARG A 32 -0.39 16.29 -3.27
N TRP A 33 -1.01 16.44 -4.45
CA TRP A 33 -2.26 15.75 -4.80
C TRP A 33 -2.06 14.24 -5.02
N LEU A 34 -0.92 13.85 -5.59
CA LEU A 34 -0.54 12.45 -5.80
C LEU A 34 0.17 11.83 -4.59
N TYR A 35 0.41 12.60 -3.53
CA TYR A 35 1.06 12.09 -2.33
C TYR A 35 0.08 11.23 -1.55
N ILE A 36 0.40 9.95 -1.46
CA ILE A 36 -0.29 8.99 -0.60
C ILE A 36 0.62 8.77 0.62
N PRO A 37 0.16 9.02 1.86
CA PRO A 37 0.95 8.76 3.06
C PRO A 37 1.24 7.25 3.20
N VAL A 38 2.32 6.92 3.91
CA VAL A 38 2.77 5.52 4.07
C VAL A 38 1.65 4.62 4.60
N ASP A 39 0.89 5.09 5.60
CA ASP A 39 -0.18 4.28 6.21
C ASP A 39 -1.28 3.93 5.20
N GLU A 40 -1.61 4.85 4.30
CA GLU A 40 -2.63 4.63 3.27
C GLU A 40 -2.11 3.70 2.15
N ARG A 41 -0.82 3.78 1.79
CA ARG A 41 -0.18 2.80 0.89
C ARG A 41 -0.19 1.40 1.50
N MET A 42 0.09 1.28 2.80
CA MET A 42 0.08 0.00 3.51
C MET A 42 -1.33 -0.60 3.56
N LYS A 43 -2.37 0.24 3.69
CA LYS A 43 -3.76 -0.20 3.64
C LYS A 43 -4.16 -0.71 2.25
N ILE A 44 -3.78 0.01 1.19
CA ILE A 44 -4.00 -0.44 -0.20
C ILE A 44 -3.28 -1.77 -0.45
N LEU A 45 -2.05 -1.90 0.05
CA LEU A 45 -1.29 -3.15 -0.07
C LEU A 45 -1.98 -4.31 0.66
N ASP A 46 -2.53 -4.06 1.85
CA ASP A 46 -3.31 -5.04 2.62
C ASP A 46 -4.56 -5.49 1.84
N ASP A 47 -5.32 -4.54 1.28
CA ASP A 47 -6.51 -4.80 0.46
C ASP A 47 -6.17 -5.59 -0.81
N LEU A 48 -5.06 -5.27 -1.48
CA LEU A 48 -4.59 -6.01 -2.67
C LEU A 48 -4.09 -7.42 -2.35
N LEU A 49 -3.57 -7.61 -1.13
CA LEU A 49 -3.13 -8.91 -0.63
C LEU A 49 -4.31 -9.75 -0.12
N GLN A 50 -5.50 -9.17 0.03
CA GLN A 50 -6.68 -9.96 0.34
C GLN A 50 -6.93 -10.94 -0.80
N PRO A 51 -7.21 -12.21 -0.48
CA PRO A 51 -7.58 -13.18 -1.49
C PRO A 51 -8.79 -12.63 -2.25
N TYR A 52 -8.67 -12.58 -3.57
CA TYR A 52 -9.76 -12.16 -4.44
C TYR A 52 -11.01 -12.92 -3.99
N PRO A 53 -12.13 -12.25 -3.66
CA PRO A 53 -13.34 -12.96 -3.27
C PRO A 53 -13.66 -13.89 -4.43
N ALA A 54 -13.72 -15.20 -4.13
CA ALA A 54 -14.17 -16.18 -5.10
C ALA A 54 -15.51 -15.65 -5.62
N ARG A 55 -15.60 -15.40 -6.93
CA ARG A 55 -16.85 -14.96 -7.56
C ARG A 55 -17.95 -15.86 -6.98
N PRO A 56 -19.08 -15.30 -6.49
CA PRO A 56 -20.19 -16.15 -6.13
C PRO A 56 -20.44 -17.02 -7.35
N GLN A 57 -20.33 -18.34 -7.20
CA GLN A 57 -20.69 -19.25 -8.27
C GLN A 57 -22.12 -18.88 -8.65
N GLU A 58 -22.25 -18.27 -9.83
CA GLU A 58 -23.53 -17.97 -10.43
C GLU A 58 -24.16 -19.33 -10.71
N LYS A 59 -24.97 -19.81 -9.77
CA LYS A 59 -25.78 -21.01 -9.96
C LYS A 59 -26.81 -20.67 -11.03
N ARG A 60 -26.49 -20.90 -12.30
CA ARG A 60 -27.48 -21.11 -13.37
C ARG A 60 -26.97 -22.14 -14.36
#